data_AF-A0A835PTQ5-F1
#
_entry.id   AF-A0A835PTQ5-F1
#
_cell.length_a   1.000
_cell.length_b   1.000
_cell.length_c   1.000
_cell.angle_alpha   90.00
_cell.angle_beta   90.00
_cell.angle_gamma   90.00
#
_symmetry.space_group_name_H-M   'P 1'
#
loop_
_entity.id
_entity.type
_entity.pdbx_description
1 polymer ?
#
loop_
_entity_poly.entity_id
_entity_poly.type
_entity_poly.pdbx_seq_one_letter_code
_entity_poly.pdbx_strand_id
1 'polypeptide(L)'
;MRRDHAIEPVMKHYVCMVDLYGRAGLLDEAFDFVKEMPIKPSKFIWGSLLSSCRKHKNLMLGEQVVKRALVLDQFDVGNYALLSRMYADVGRWKDVATLRSIMKEFE
;
A
#
# COMPACT_ATOMS: atom_id res chain seq x y z
N MET A 1 23.29 0.23 -4.22
CA MET A 1 23.43 -0.22 -2.79
C MET A 1 24.21 -1.53 -2.70
N ARG A 2 23.67 -2.67 -3.13
CA ARG A 2 24.43 -3.94 -3.08
C ARG A 2 25.57 -4.01 -4.10
N ARG A 3 25.29 -3.70 -5.38
CA ARG A 3 26.29 -3.78 -6.46
C ARG A 3 27.44 -2.77 -6.30
N ASP A 4 27.11 -1.52 -6.03
CA ASP A 4 28.09 -0.42 -6.08
C ASP A 4 28.73 -0.09 -4.72
N HIS A 5 28.08 -0.51 -3.61
CA HIS A 5 28.52 -0.18 -2.25
C HIS A 5 28.59 -1.38 -1.31
N ALA A 6 28.28 -2.61 -1.79
CA ALA A 6 28.20 -3.82 -0.96
C ALA A 6 27.25 -3.71 0.25
N ILE A 7 26.28 -2.78 0.22
CA ILE A 7 25.30 -2.59 1.29
C ILE A 7 24.02 -3.37 0.95
N GLU A 8 23.66 -4.28 1.84
CA GLU A 8 22.43 -5.05 1.74
C GLU A 8 21.21 -4.16 2.04
N PRO A 9 20.25 -4.01 1.10
CA PRO A 9 19.08 -3.19 1.35
C PRO A 9 18.21 -3.78 2.46
N VAL A 10 18.05 -3.05 3.56
CA VAL A 10 17.04 -3.35 4.59
C VAL A 10 15.67 -2.78 4.25
N MET A 11 14.63 -3.19 4.99
CA MET A 11 13.24 -2.78 4.76
C MET A 11 13.06 -1.26 4.60
N LYS A 12 13.77 -0.44 5.40
CA LYS A 12 13.70 1.02 5.31
C LYS A 12 14.04 1.55 3.91
N HIS A 13 15.03 0.97 3.23
CA HIS A 13 15.40 1.39 1.88
C HIS A 13 14.29 1.08 0.87
N TYR A 14 13.64 -0.09 0.99
CA TYR A 14 12.50 -0.43 0.12
C TYR A 14 11.31 0.51 0.35
N VAL A 15 11.02 0.88 1.60
CA VAL A 15 9.96 1.86 1.91
C VAL A 15 10.28 3.20 1.24
N CYS A 16 11.54 3.65 1.32
CA CYS A 16 11.96 4.88 0.62
C CYS A 16 11.79 4.77 -0.91
N MET A 17 12.14 3.64 -1.53
CA MET A 17 11.97 3.45 -2.97
C MET A 17 10.50 3.50 -3.39
N VAL A 18 9.62 2.81 -2.67
CA VAL A 18 8.16 2.83 -2.94
C VAL A 18 7.59 4.22 -2.77
N ASP A 19 7.98 4.94 -1.71
CA ASP A 19 7.58 6.32 -1.46
C ASP A 19 8.09 7.28 -2.55
N LEU A 20 9.29 7.05 -3.11
CA LEU A 20 9.83 7.82 -4.23
C LEU A 20 9.02 7.60 -5.52
N TYR A 21 8.79 6.34 -5.93
CA TYR A 21 7.95 6.03 -7.10
C TYR A 21 6.52 6.58 -6.92
N GLY A 22 5.95 6.37 -5.74
CA GLY A 22 4.62 6.85 -5.39
C GLY A 22 4.48 8.36 -5.47
N ARG A 23 5.47 9.12 -4.95
CA ARG A 23 5.48 10.59 -5.09
C ARG A 23 5.62 11.06 -6.53
N ALA A 24 6.35 10.32 -7.36
CA ALA A 24 6.50 10.59 -8.79
C ALA A 24 5.25 10.25 -9.62
N GLY A 25 4.28 9.53 -9.05
CA GLY A 25 3.09 9.06 -9.79
C GLY A 25 3.32 7.78 -10.59
N LEU A 26 4.49 7.16 -10.44
CA LEU A 26 4.89 5.91 -11.08
C LEU A 26 4.33 4.73 -10.26
N LEU A 27 3.00 4.64 -10.21
CA LEU A 27 2.30 3.71 -9.31
C LEU A 27 2.44 2.25 -9.74
N ASP A 28 2.43 1.98 -11.04
CA ASP A 28 2.58 0.63 -11.57
C ASP A 28 4.01 0.14 -11.33
N GLU A 29 5.01 0.99 -11.55
CA GLU A 29 6.42 0.71 -11.24
C GLU A 29 6.63 0.51 -9.74
N ALA A 30 5.95 1.30 -8.90
CA ALA A 30 5.99 1.10 -7.45
C ALA A 30 5.42 -0.27 -7.07
N PHE A 31 4.32 -0.70 -7.70
CA PHE A 31 3.69 -1.99 -7.41
C PHE A 31 4.54 -3.16 -7.92
N ASP A 32 5.12 -3.06 -9.11
CA ASP A 32 6.01 -4.08 -9.67
C ASP A 32 7.31 -4.19 -8.86
N PHE A 33 7.89 -3.06 -8.45
CA PHE A 33 9.03 -3.05 -7.54
C PHE A 33 8.73 -3.82 -6.25
N VAL A 34 7.53 -3.68 -5.68
CA VAL A 34 7.11 -4.42 -4.47
C VAL A 34 7.01 -5.93 -4.73
N LYS A 35 6.56 -6.36 -5.90
CA LYS A 35 6.49 -7.78 -6.26
C LYS A 35 7.86 -8.42 -6.42
N GLU A 36 8.83 -7.65 -6.91
CA GLU A 36 10.20 -8.10 -7.15
C GLU A 36 11.10 -8.03 -5.90
N MET A 37 10.58 -7.53 -4.77
CA MET A 37 11.35 -7.45 -3.53
C MET A 37 11.85 -8.84 -3.10
N PRO A 38 13.15 -9.00 -2.79
CA PRO A 38 13.70 -10.27 -2.34
C PRO A 38 13.32 -10.62 -0.89
N ILE A 39 12.55 -9.75 -0.23
CA ILE A 39 12.09 -9.89 1.15
C ILE A 39 10.59 -9.60 1.22
N LYS A 40 9.91 -10.25 2.17
CA LYS A 40 8.47 -10.06 2.38
C LYS A 40 8.16 -8.57 2.63
N PRO A 41 7.29 -7.93 1.82
CA PRO A 41 6.89 -6.55 2.04
C PRO A 41 6.18 -6.39 3.39
N SER A 42 6.58 -5.38 4.17
CA SER A 42 5.91 -5.06 5.44
C SER A 42 4.67 -4.19 5.25
N LYS A 43 3.85 -4.08 6.29
CA LYS A 43 2.71 -3.15 6.34
C LYS A 43 3.03 -1.70 5.96
N PHE A 44 4.27 -1.25 6.19
CA PHE A 44 4.73 0.10 5.83
C PHE A 44 4.86 0.29 4.31
N ILE A 45 5.28 -0.75 3.58
CA ILE A 45 5.34 -0.74 2.11
C ILE A 45 3.94 -0.56 1.53
N TRP A 46 3.00 -1.38 2.00
CA TRP A 46 1.62 -1.34 1.53
C TRP A 46 0.93 -0.02 1.89
N GLY A 47 1.17 0.51 3.09
CA GLY A 47 0.64 1.83 3.48
C GLY A 47 1.20 2.98 2.63
N SER A 48 2.50 2.96 2.32
CA SER A 48 3.12 3.96 1.43
C SER A 48 2.53 3.91 0.02
N LEU A 49 2.38 2.71 -0.55
CA LEU A 49 1.80 2.53 -1.87
C LEU A 49 0.32 2.93 -1.90
N LEU A 50 -0.48 2.51 -0.91
CA LEU A 50 -1.89 2.87 -0.81
C LEU A 50 -2.10 4.38 -0.65
N SER A 51 -1.23 5.06 0.11
CA SER A 51 -1.24 6.52 0.25
C SER A 51 -0.99 7.21 -1.09
N SER A 52 -0.05 6.67 -1.87
CA SER A 52 0.26 7.16 -3.21
C SER A 52 -0.90 6.92 -4.17
N CYS A 53 -1.54 5.76 -4.13
CA CYS A 53 -2.75 5.47 -4.91
C CYS A 53 -3.87 6.48 -4.61
N ARG A 54 -4.10 6.81 -3.34
CA ARG A 54 -5.07 7.85 -2.96
C ARG A 54 -4.69 9.22 -3.54
N LYS A 55 -3.44 9.64 -3.36
CA LYS A 55 -2.95 10.96 -3.82
C LYS A 55 -3.18 11.15 -5.32
N HIS A 56 -2.94 10.11 -6.11
CA HIS A 56 -3.12 10.12 -7.57
C HIS A 56 -4.49 9.61 -8.03
N LYS A 57 -5.44 9.46 -7.10
CA LYS A 57 -6.83 9.04 -7.36
C LYS A 57 -6.97 7.71 -8.11
N ASN A 58 -6.00 6.81 -7.94
CA ASN A 58 -6.02 5.48 -8.55
C ASN A 58 -6.64 4.46 -7.58
N LEU A 59 -7.97 4.43 -7.53
CA LEU A 59 -8.70 3.49 -6.67
C LEU A 59 -8.48 2.04 -7.06
N MET A 60 -8.43 1.73 -8.36
CA MET A 60 -8.28 0.36 -8.85
C MET A 60 -6.98 -0.28 -8.35
N LEU A 61 -5.86 0.43 -8.46
CA LEU A 61 -4.60 -0.07 -7.92
C LEU A 61 -4.63 -0.12 -6.38
N GLY A 62 -5.27 0.85 -5.73
CA GLY A 62 -5.50 0.83 -4.28
C GLY A 62 -6.17 -0.47 -3.80
N GLU A 63 -7.24 -0.91 -4.47
CA GLU A 63 -7.92 -2.17 -4.15
C GLU A 63 -7.01 -3.39 -4.36
N GLN A 64 -6.20 -3.40 -5.43
CA GLN A 64 -5.22 -4.47 -5.66
C GLN A 64 -4.16 -4.55 -4.58
N VAL A 65 -3.66 -3.38 -4.14
CA VAL A 65 -2.70 -3.25 -3.04
C VAL A 65 -3.26 -3.84 -1.76
N VAL A 66 -4.50 -3.49 -1.40
CA VAL A 66 -5.17 -4.05 -0.22
C VAL A 66 -5.34 -5.56 -0.34
N LYS A 67 -5.82 -6.06 -1.48
CA LYS A 67 -6.00 -7.50 -1.70
C LYS A 67 -4.70 -8.27 -1.51
N ARG A 68 -3.57 -7.75 -2.02
CA ARG A 68 -2.25 -8.37 -1.84
C ARG A 68 -1.78 -8.32 -0.39
N ALA A 69 -1.95 -7.18 0.28
CA ALA A 69 -1.54 -7.02 1.66
C ALA A 69 -2.34 -7.91 2.62
N LEU A 70 -3.63 -8.12 2.38
CA LEU A 70 -4.48 -9.03 3.15
C LEU A 70 -4.04 -10.49 3.02
N VAL A 71 -3.75 -10.95 1.79
CA VAL A 71 -3.25 -12.32 1.55
C VAL A 71 -1.94 -12.61 2.29
N LEU A 72 -1.12 -11.58 2.53
CA LEU A 72 0.16 -11.70 3.22
C LEU A 72 0.08 -11.47 4.74
N ASP A 73 -1.12 -11.15 5.26
CA ASP A 73 -1.33 -10.71 6.64
C ASP A 73 -0.43 -9.52 7.01
N GLN A 74 -0.43 -8.49 6.15
CA GLN A 74 0.36 -7.27 6.30
C GLN A 74 -0.50 -6.00 6.22
N PHE A 75 -1.80 -6.14 6.45
CA PHE A 75 -2.75 -5.04 6.41
C PHE A 75 -3.18 -4.67 7.84
N ASP A 76 -3.08 -3.41 8.22
CA ASP A 76 -3.41 -2.93 9.56
C ASP A 76 -4.57 -1.92 9.54
N VAL A 77 -5.03 -1.54 10.73
CA VAL A 77 -6.14 -0.59 10.94
C VAL A 77 -5.90 0.73 10.20
N GLY A 78 -4.65 1.19 10.14
CA GLY A 78 -4.28 2.42 9.42
C GLY A 78 -4.53 2.28 7.91
N ASN A 79 -4.14 1.15 7.33
CA ASN A 79 -4.38 0.88 5.92
C ASN A 79 -5.88 0.68 5.61
N TYR A 80 -6.65 0.06 6.51
CA TYR A 80 -8.12 -0.01 6.38
C TYR A 80 -8.76 1.39 6.38
N ALA A 81 -8.39 2.25 7.33
CA ALA A 81 -8.89 3.63 7.38
C ALA A 81 -8.56 4.40 6.08
N LEU A 82 -7.40 4.13 5.49
CA LEU A 82 -6.99 4.76 4.23
C LEU A 82 -7.83 4.26 3.04
N LEU A 83 -8.09 2.96 2.91
CA LEU A 83 -8.99 2.44 1.88
C LEU A 83 -10.41 2.97 2.05
N SER A 84 -10.91 3.05 3.28
CA SER A 84 -12.22 3.63 3.59
C SER A 84 -12.32 5.08 3.08
N ARG A 85 -11.26 5.88 3.28
CA ARG A 85 -11.19 7.25 2.75
C ARG A 85 -11.17 7.27 1.22
N MET A 86 -10.44 6.37 0.57
CA MET A 86 -10.44 6.29 -0.89
C MET A 86 -11.82 5.96 -1.47
N TYR A 87 -12.59 5.07 -0.83
CA TYR A 87 -13.98 4.82 -1.22
C TYR A 87 -14.88 6.05 -1.01
N ALA A 88 -14.72 6.75 0.11
CA ALA A 88 -15.45 7.99 0.38
C ALA A 88 -15.14 9.09 -0.65
N ASP A 89 -13.86 9.23 -1.05
CA ASP A 89 -13.39 10.22 -2.03
C ASP A 89 -14.07 10.05 -3.41
N VAL A 90 -14.57 8.84 -3.74
CA VAL A 90 -15.32 8.55 -4.99
C VAL A 90 -16.82 8.31 -4.77
N GLY A 91 -17.35 8.57 -3.56
CA GLY A 91 -18.78 8.40 -3.25
C GLY A 91 -19.24 6.95 -3.09
N ARG A 92 -18.33 5.99 -2.92
CA ARG A 92 -18.64 4.56 -2.69
C ARG A 92 -19.01 4.29 -1.23
N TRP A 93 -20.07 4.93 -0.75
CA TRP A 93 -20.50 4.90 0.66
C TRP A 93 -20.91 3.51 1.16
N LYS A 94 -21.40 2.63 0.28
CA LYS A 94 -21.70 1.24 0.62
C LYS A 94 -20.42 0.50 1.03
N ASP A 95 -19.35 0.63 0.26
CA ASP A 95 -18.06 0.02 0.57
C ASP A 95 -17.44 0.60 1.84
N VAL A 96 -17.61 1.92 2.08
CA VAL A 96 -17.22 2.56 3.35
C VAL A 96 -17.92 1.90 4.54
N ALA A 97 -19.23 1.69 4.45
CA ALA A 97 -20.00 1.05 5.51
C ALA A 97 -19.55 -0.40 5.76
N THR A 98 -19.39 -1.19 4.69
CA THR A 98 -18.88 -2.56 4.77
C THR A 98 -17.52 -2.62 5.46
N LEU A 99 -16.58 -1.77 5.04
CA LEU A 99 -15.24 -1.76 5.61
C LEU A 99 -15.24 -1.39 7.10
N ARG A 100 -16.10 -0.44 7.50
CA ARG A 100 -16.26 -0.07 8.92
C ARG A 100 -16.86 -1.18 9.76
N SER A 101 -17.81 -1.95 9.22
CA SER A 101 -18.35 -3.12 9.91
C SER A 101 -17.28 -4.18 10.14
N ILE A 102 -16.50 -4.48 9.10
CA ILE A 102 -15.37 -5.41 9.19
C ILE A 102 -14.36 -4.97 10.27
N MET A 103 -14.00 -3.68 10.31
CA MET A 103 -13.07 -3.17 11.31
C MET A 103 -13.56 -3.35 12.76
N LYS A 104 -14.88 -3.26 13.02
CA LYS A 104 -15.46 -3.45 14.36
C LYS A 104 -15.43 -4.91 14.82
N GLU A 105 -15.32 -5.87 13.91
CA GLU A 105 -15.20 -7.29 14.24
C GLU A 105 -13.77 -7.67 14.67
N PHE A 106 -12.79 -6.78 14.46
CA PHE A 106 -11.39 -6.97 14.83
C PHE A 106 -10.98 -6.20 16.11
N GLU A 107 -11.92 -5.52 16.76
CA GLU A 107 -11.76 -4.91 18.11
C GLU A 107 -12.16 -5.90 19.21
#